data_AF-A0A4Y8JQ06-F1
#
_entry.id   AF-A0A4Y8JQ06-F1
#
_cell.length_a   1.000
_cell.length_b   1.000
_cell.length_c   1.000
_cell.angle_alpha   90.00
_cell.angle_beta   90.00
_cell.angle_gamma   90.00
#
_symmetry.space_group_name_H-M   'P 1'
#
loop_
_entity.id
_entity.type
_entity.pdbx_description
1 polymer ?
#
loop_
_entity_poly.entity_id
_entity_poly.type
_entity_poly.pdbx_seq_one_letter_code
_entity_poly.pdbx_strand_id
1 'polypeptide(L)'
;MDASAADVYSLGAIASWLLTGQQPSYGHVVMPPDARLGAIIRRATRPLGQDRFAYLDDFVKAFIAATRPYVGAFLTLTQQGDWAEASAYILGQPEENVHVIRALPKVSQSDVNAWAAADSGGMSDAVSDLLEEVPRMSYNEMDSFLSWCVRVLRALVNANQFESAERVATDLFGTTAGVDQFAPARTILEWLAGLSGRASEAMERALHSSESWDFFQQNARRNFRSSTDTELIARLRQS
;
A
#
# COMPACT_ATOMS: atom_id res chain seq x y z
N MET A 1 -20.93 17.47 -1.80
CA MET A 1 -19.81 17.50 -0.84
C MET A 1 -20.32 16.81 0.41
N ASP A 2 -19.76 15.68 0.79
CA ASP A 2 -20.25 14.86 1.89
C ASP A 2 -19.80 15.50 3.20
N ALA A 3 -20.71 16.11 3.97
CA ALA A 3 -20.37 16.87 5.18
C ALA A 3 -19.55 16.03 6.18
N SER A 4 -19.88 14.74 6.29
CA SER A 4 -19.18 13.76 7.13
C SER A 4 -17.67 13.70 6.86
N ALA A 5 -17.26 13.69 5.59
CA ALA A 5 -15.84 13.56 5.23
C ALA A 5 -15.03 14.84 5.54
N ALA A 6 -15.67 16.01 5.51
CA ALA A 6 -15.04 17.28 5.89
C ALA A 6 -14.87 17.40 7.41
N ASP A 7 -15.84 16.88 8.17
CA ASP A 7 -15.77 16.82 9.64
C ASP A 7 -14.65 15.88 10.11
N VAL A 8 -14.53 14.70 9.50
CA VAL A 8 -13.43 13.75 9.76
C VAL A 8 -12.07 14.40 9.50
N TYR A 9 -11.91 15.09 8.37
CA TYR A 9 -10.66 15.82 8.07
C TYR A 9 -10.36 16.88 9.12
N SER A 10 -11.35 17.71 9.45
CA SER A 10 -11.19 18.80 10.40
C SER A 10 -10.78 18.28 11.77
N LEU A 11 -11.42 17.21 12.24
CA LEU A 11 -11.08 16.62 13.53
C LEU A 11 -9.70 15.97 13.53
N GLY A 12 -9.31 15.28 12.45
CA GLY A 12 -7.96 14.73 12.29
C GLY A 12 -6.88 15.82 12.32
N ALA A 13 -7.11 16.94 11.62
CA ALA A 13 -6.20 18.08 11.59
C ALA A 13 -6.10 18.77 12.96
N ILE A 14 -7.21 18.91 13.69
CA ILE A 14 -7.23 19.42 15.06
C ILE A 14 -6.47 18.48 16.01
N ALA A 15 -6.69 17.17 15.91
CA ALA A 15 -5.99 16.19 16.73
C ALA A 15 -4.46 16.22 16.51
N SER A 16 -4.05 16.30 15.23
CA SER A 16 -2.64 16.54 14.85
C SER A 16 -2.07 17.79 15.51
N TRP A 17 -2.79 18.91 15.43
CA TRP A 17 -2.34 20.16 16.03
C TRP A 17 -2.13 20.03 17.54
N LEU A 18 -3.09 19.41 18.24
CA LEU A 18 -3.01 19.21 19.68
C LEU A 18 -1.83 18.33 20.09
N LEU A 19 -1.49 17.32 19.29
CA LEU A 19 -0.40 16.38 19.60
C LEU A 19 0.99 16.90 19.21
N THR A 20 1.08 17.74 18.17
CA THR A 20 2.36 18.22 17.62
C THR A 20 2.69 19.66 17.99
N GLY A 21 1.68 20.45 18.40
CA GLY A 21 1.79 21.90 18.56
C GLY A 21 1.87 22.69 17.24
N GLN A 22 1.88 22.01 16.08
CA GLN A 22 2.01 22.62 14.76
C GLN A 22 0.65 22.86 14.14
N GLN A 23 0.34 24.12 13.80
CA GLN A 23 -0.94 24.47 13.21
C GLN A 23 -1.05 23.86 11.79
N PRO A 24 -2.14 23.13 11.48
CA PRO A 24 -2.35 22.56 10.16
C PRO A 24 -2.58 23.67 9.13
N SER A 25 -2.08 23.46 7.92
CA SER A 25 -2.35 24.31 6.76
C SER A 25 -3.08 23.53 5.67
N TYR A 26 -3.56 24.22 4.64
CA TYR A 26 -4.38 23.58 3.60
C TYR A 26 -3.60 22.44 2.92
N GLY A 27 -4.13 21.21 3.03
CA GLY A 27 -3.52 20.01 2.46
C GLY A 27 -2.25 19.54 3.18
N HIS A 28 -1.86 20.17 4.29
CA HIS A 28 -0.65 19.82 5.02
C HIS A 28 -0.93 19.70 6.53
N VAL A 29 -0.88 18.47 7.01
CA VAL A 29 -1.09 18.10 8.41
C VAL A 29 0.17 17.39 8.89
N VAL A 30 0.75 17.86 10.01
CA VAL A 30 1.95 17.26 10.59
C VAL A 30 1.57 16.02 11.39
N MET A 31 2.22 14.89 11.14
CA MET A 31 1.90 13.66 11.89
C MET A 31 2.58 13.69 13.27
N PRO A 32 1.91 13.24 14.35
CA PRO A 32 2.56 13.03 15.63
C PRO A 32 3.67 11.96 15.53
N PRO A 33 4.66 12.01 16.44
CA PRO A 33 5.74 11.01 16.46
C PRO A 33 5.23 9.61 16.84
N ASP A 34 4.12 9.51 17.55
CA ASP A 34 3.43 8.23 17.76
C ASP A 34 2.87 7.75 16.42
N ALA A 35 3.45 6.69 15.87
CA ALA A 35 3.17 6.27 14.51
C ALA A 35 1.77 5.68 14.33
N ARG A 36 1.10 5.23 15.41
CA ARG A 36 -0.30 4.77 15.36
C ARG A 36 -1.25 5.94 15.26
N LEU A 37 -1.09 6.91 16.16
CA LEU A 37 -1.84 8.16 16.10
C LEU A 37 -1.56 8.86 14.76
N GLY A 38 -0.32 8.80 14.29
CA GLY A 38 0.11 9.23 12.96
C GLY A 38 -0.69 8.56 11.85
N ALA A 39 -0.80 7.23 11.83
CA ALA A 39 -1.56 6.49 10.83
C ALA A 39 -3.06 6.85 10.82
N ILE A 40 -3.69 6.92 12.00
CA ILE A 40 -5.12 7.26 12.12
C ILE A 40 -5.38 8.70 11.66
N ILE A 41 -4.53 9.64 12.07
CA ILE A 41 -4.61 11.04 11.62
C ILE A 41 -4.37 11.14 10.12
N ARG A 42 -3.35 10.46 9.58
CA ARG A 42 -3.02 10.43 8.15
C ARG A 42 -4.23 9.98 7.33
N ARG A 43 -4.93 8.92 7.76
CA ARG A 43 -6.15 8.44 7.11
C ARG A 43 -7.27 9.47 7.17
N ALA A 44 -7.51 10.07 8.34
CA ALA A 44 -8.54 11.09 8.50
C ALA A 44 -8.30 12.34 7.63
N THR A 45 -7.03 12.69 7.40
CA THR A 45 -6.64 13.91 6.69
C THR A 45 -6.23 13.67 5.23
N ARG A 46 -6.66 12.56 4.61
CA ARG A 46 -6.37 12.31 3.19
C ARG A 46 -7.00 13.35 2.27
N PRO A 47 -6.37 13.69 1.12
CA PRO A 47 -6.91 14.68 0.19
C PRO A 47 -8.31 14.31 -0.33
N LEU A 48 -8.53 13.05 -0.70
CA LEU A 48 -9.81 12.57 -1.20
C LEU A 48 -10.71 12.11 -0.05
N GLY A 49 -11.96 12.55 -0.06
CA GLY A 49 -12.93 12.25 0.99
C GLY A 49 -13.26 10.76 1.12
N GLN A 50 -13.24 10.01 0.02
CA GLN A 50 -13.55 8.58 -0.01
C GLN A 50 -12.49 7.70 0.67
N ASP A 51 -11.26 8.20 0.83
CA ASP A 51 -10.16 7.45 1.46
C ASP A 51 -10.05 7.71 2.97
N ARG A 52 -10.91 8.59 3.48
CA ARG A 52 -11.04 8.92 4.91
C ARG A 52 -11.93 7.89 5.61
N PHE A 53 -12.12 8.05 6.91
CA PHE A 53 -13.19 7.34 7.61
C PHE A 53 -14.55 7.79 7.06
N ALA A 54 -15.44 6.83 6.81
CA ALA A 54 -16.77 7.12 6.30
C ALA A 54 -17.61 7.92 7.31
N TYR A 55 -17.43 7.62 8.60
CA TYR A 55 -18.13 8.26 9.70
C TYR A 55 -17.17 8.81 10.76
N LEU A 56 -17.57 9.91 11.41
CA LEU A 56 -16.81 10.51 12.50
C LEU A 56 -16.58 9.53 13.67
N ASP A 57 -17.59 8.73 13.99
CA ASP A 57 -17.51 7.73 15.06
C ASP A 57 -16.46 6.66 14.78
N ASP A 58 -16.26 6.27 13.52
CA ASP A 58 -15.21 5.32 13.14
C ASP A 58 -13.82 5.92 13.39
N PHE A 59 -13.63 7.19 13.03
CA PHE A 59 -12.40 7.90 13.33
C PHE A 59 -12.15 7.99 14.83
N VAL A 60 -13.15 8.40 15.62
CA VAL A 60 -13.01 8.51 17.08
C VAL A 60 -12.70 7.15 17.70
N LYS A 61 -13.38 6.09 17.27
CA LYS A 61 -13.13 4.72 17.73
C LYS A 61 -11.69 4.29 17.42
N ALA A 62 -11.23 4.50 16.19
CA ALA A 62 -9.88 4.17 15.77
C ALA A 62 -8.82 5.01 16.51
N PHE A 63 -9.09 6.30 16.73
CA PHE A 63 -8.21 7.19 17.48
C PHE A 63 -8.07 6.75 18.94
N ILE A 64 -9.18 6.43 19.61
CA ILE A 64 -9.15 5.89 20.98
C ILE A 64 -8.41 4.56 21.03
N ALA A 65 -8.63 3.67 20.05
CA ALA A 65 -7.92 2.39 19.98
C ALA A 65 -6.40 2.61 19.82
N ALA A 66 -5.98 3.59 19.01
CA ALA A 66 -4.58 3.95 18.80
C ALA A 66 -3.88 4.45 20.09
N THR A 67 -4.62 5.07 21.02
CA THR A 67 -4.05 5.48 22.33
C THR A 67 -3.79 4.34 23.32
N ARG A 68 -4.33 3.14 23.07
CA ARG A 68 -4.16 1.98 23.97
C ARG A 68 -2.93 1.19 23.56
N PRO A 69 -2.18 0.53 24.47
CA PRO A 69 -1.11 -0.39 24.08
C PRO A 69 -1.62 -1.46 23.11
N TYR A 70 -0.75 -1.98 22.24
CA TYR A 70 -1.12 -3.12 21.40
C TYR A 70 -1.47 -4.32 22.29
N VAL A 71 -2.67 -4.86 22.09
CA VAL A 71 -3.12 -6.09 22.76
C VAL A 71 -3.19 -7.18 21.69
N GLY A 72 -2.03 -7.71 21.30
CA GLY A 72 -1.94 -8.80 20.34
C GLY A 72 -0.76 -8.67 19.37
N ALA A 73 -0.40 -9.78 18.73
CA ALA A 73 0.57 -9.80 17.64
C ALA A 73 -0.12 -9.56 16.29
N PHE A 74 0.62 -9.10 15.28
CA PHE A 74 0.13 -8.94 13.90
C PHE A 74 -0.71 -10.13 13.42
N LEU A 75 -0.25 -11.36 13.67
CA LEU A 75 -0.96 -12.58 13.28
C LEU A 75 -2.34 -12.72 13.94
N THR A 76 -2.50 -12.28 15.19
CA THR A 76 -3.81 -12.32 15.87
C THR A 76 -4.79 -11.35 15.22
N LEU A 77 -4.35 -10.14 14.89
CA LEU A 77 -5.17 -9.12 14.21
C LEU A 77 -5.66 -9.63 12.85
N THR A 78 -4.76 -10.23 12.06
CA THR A 78 -5.12 -10.80 10.76
C THR A 78 -6.08 -12.00 10.87
N GLN A 79 -5.94 -12.84 11.91
CA GLN A 79 -6.87 -13.95 12.17
C GLN A 79 -8.27 -13.49 12.59
N GLN A 80 -8.36 -12.34 13.26
CA GLN A 80 -9.63 -11.75 13.69
C GLN A 80 -10.31 -10.93 12.59
N GLY A 81 -9.59 -10.62 11.50
CA GLY A 81 -10.08 -9.76 10.42
C GLY A 81 -10.05 -8.27 10.78
N ASP A 82 -9.30 -7.89 11.80
CA ASP A 82 -9.17 -6.51 12.27
C ASP A 82 -8.13 -5.76 11.41
N TRP A 83 -8.47 -5.57 10.14
CA TRP A 83 -7.55 -5.08 9.11
C TRP A 83 -7.07 -3.64 9.29
N ALA A 84 -7.92 -2.76 9.84
CA ALA A 84 -7.52 -1.39 10.17
C ALA A 84 -6.47 -1.36 11.29
N GLU A 85 -6.66 -2.17 12.33
CA GLU A 85 -5.68 -2.36 13.40
C GLU A 85 -4.42 -3.06 12.89
N ALA A 86 -4.52 -4.00 11.94
CA ALA A 86 -3.35 -4.62 11.32
C ALA A 86 -2.50 -3.59 10.54
N SER A 87 -3.13 -2.70 9.75
CA SER A 87 -2.44 -1.57 9.11
C SER A 87 -1.77 -0.65 10.13
N ALA A 88 -2.50 -0.28 11.19
CA ALA A 88 -1.95 0.55 12.26
C ALA A 88 -0.78 -0.15 12.99
N TYR A 89 -0.82 -1.48 13.14
CA TYR A 89 0.25 -2.28 13.75
C TYR A 89 1.55 -2.12 12.99
N ILE A 90 1.49 -2.28 11.67
CA ILE A 90 2.65 -2.17 10.79
C ILE A 90 3.24 -0.76 10.86
N LEU A 91 2.41 0.26 10.67
CA LEU A 91 2.85 1.65 10.71
C LEU A 91 3.36 2.05 12.11
N GLY A 92 2.80 1.45 13.15
CA GLY A 92 3.04 1.78 14.56
C GLY A 92 4.24 1.11 15.21
N GLN A 93 4.79 0.06 14.61
CA GLN A 93 5.87 -0.77 15.19
C GLN A 93 6.93 -1.11 14.14
N PRO A 94 7.74 -0.13 13.71
CA PRO A 94 8.77 -0.34 12.69
C PRO A 94 9.79 -1.43 13.08
N GLU A 95 10.04 -1.60 14.39
CA GLU A 95 10.87 -2.68 14.93
C GLU A 95 10.32 -4.09 14.65
N GLU A 96 9.02 -4.21 14.38
CA GLU A 96 8.34 -5.47 14.05
C GLU A 96 8.24 -5.71 12.54
N ASN A 97 8.64 -4.76 11.69
CA ASN A 97 8.51 -4.85 10.23
C ASN A 97 9.09 -6.15 9.68
N VAL A 98 10.27 -6.56 10.14
CA VAL A 98 10.92 -7.82 9.71
C VAL A 98 10.05 -9.04 10.03
N HIS A 99 9.40 -9.09 11.20
CA HIS A 99 8.50 -10.18 11.57
C HIS A 99 7.23 -10.16 10.71
N VAL A 100 6.67 -8.98 10.47
CA VAL A 100 5.49 -8.78 9.61
C VAL A 100 5.78 -9.24 8.19
N ILE A 101 6.89 -8.80 7.59
CA ILE A 101 7.32 -9.17 6.23
C ILE A 101 7.43 -10.69 6.08
N ARG A 102 7.93 -11.39 7.10
CA ARG A 102 8.02 -12.87 7.10
C ARG A 102 6.66 -13.56 7.27
N ALA A 103 5.68 -12.88 7.83
CA ALA A 103 4.33 -13.40 8.05
C ALA A 103 3.40 -13.17 6.85
N LEU A 104 3.51 -12.01 6.18
CA LEU A 104 2.61 -11.58 5.11
C LEU A 104 2.48 -12.57 3.94
N PRO A 105 3.56 -13.18 3.41
CA PRO A 105 3.45 -14.19 2.35
C PRO A 105 2.53 -15.37 2.69
N LYS A 106 2.32 -15.67 3.97
CA LYS A 106 1.46 -16.76 4.46
C LYS A 106 -0.01 -16.38 4.55
N VAL A 107 -0.35 -15.08 4.50
CA VAL A 107 -1.73 -14.59 4.48
C VAL A 107 -2.41 -15.03 3.18
N SER A 108 -3.66 -15.48 3.24
CA SER A 108 -4.38 -16.03 2.08
C SER A 108 -4.83 -14.93 1.10
N GLN A 109 -5.17 -15.27 -0.16
CA GLN A 109 -5.62 -14.24 -1.12
C GLN A 109 -6.97 -13.65 -0.72
N SER A 110 -7.85 -14.46 -0.10
CA SER A 110 -9.13 -13.98 0.42
C SER A 110 -8.93 -12.94 1.52
N ASP A 111 -7.95 -13.13 2.40
CA ASP A 111 -7.63 -12.19 3.47
C ASP A 111 -7.05 -10.88 2.93
N VAL A 112 -6.15 -10.95 1.94
CA VAL A 112 -5.63 -9.75 1.26
C VAL A 112 -6.77 -8.99 0.57
N ASN A 113 -7.72 -9.69 -0.07
CA ASN A 113 -8.89 -9.05 -0.66
C ASN A 113 -9.80 -8.40 0.41
N ALA A 114 -10.00 -9.06 1.55
CA ALA A 114 -10.79 -8.55 2.66
C ALA A 114 -10.14 -7.29 3.28
N TRP A 115 -8.82 -7.30 3.44
CA TRP A 115 -8.07 -6.14 3.91
C TRP A 115 -8.18 -4.98 2.92
N ALA A 116 -7.98 -5.21 1.62
CA ALA A 116 -8.11 -4.16 0.61
C ALA A 116 -9.53 -3.55 0.59
N ALA A 117 -10.57 -4.35 0.82
CA ALA A 117 -11.95 -3.87 0.91
C ALA A 117 -12.23 -3.08 2.19
N ALA A 118 -11.60 -3.44 3.32
CA ALA A 118 -11.81 -2.81 4.62
C ALA A 118 -10.97 -1.53 4.82
N ASP A 119 -9.74 -1.52 4.32
CA ASP A 119 -8.78 -0.43 4.51
C ASP A 119 -7.74 -0.36 3.39
N SER A 120 -8.18 -0.11 2.15
CA SER A 120 -7.30 -0.01 0.98
C SER A 120 -6.14 0.96 1.18
N GLY A 121 -6.42 2.15 1.72
CA GLY A 121 -5.38 3.13 1.92
C GLY A 121 -4.47 2.80 3.10
N GLY A 122 -4.98 2.27 4.22
CA GLY A 122 -4.13 1.79 5.32
C GLY A 122 -3.25 0.61 4.89
N MET A 123 -3.76 -0.27 4.03
CA MET A 123 -2.96 -1.30 3.37
C MET A 123 -1.87 -0.68 2.50
N SER A 124 -2.21 0.29 1.65
CA SER A 124 -1.22 0.95 0.78
C SER A 124 -0.09 1.57 1.59
N ASP A 125 -0.42 2.37 2.62
CA ASP A 125 0.59 3.02 3.45
C ASP A 125 1.46 1.99 4.19
N ALA A 126 0.85 0.94 4.75
CA ALA A 126 1.59 -0.13 5.42
C ALA A 126 2.53 -0.89 4.46
N VAL A 127 2.09 -1.19 3.25
CA VAL A 127 2.92 -1.91 2.26
C VAL A 127 4.05 -1.03 1.75
N SER A 128 3.80 0.27 1.52
CA SER A 128 4.85 1.23 1.15
C SER A 128 5.95 1.31 2.22
N ASP A 129 5.59 1.47 3.50
CA ASP A 129 6.57 1.49 4.61
C ASP A 129 7.38 0.17 4.68
N LEU A 130 6.74 -0.98 4.44
CA LEU A 130 7.44 -2.27 4.43
C LEU A 130 8.36 -2.46 3.21
N LEU A 131 8.04 -1.85 2.07
CA LEU A 131 8.88 -1.90 0.87
C LEU A 131 10.21 -1.16 1.09
N GLU A 132 10.24 -0.12 1.92
CA GLU A 132 11.48 0.59 2.30
C GLU A 132 12.49 -0.31 3.04
N GLU A 133 12.02 -1.36 3.70
CA GLU A 133 12.88 -2.31 4.42
C GLU A 133 13.51 -3.37 3.49
N VAL A 134 12.99 -3.54 2.27
CA VAL A 134 13.38 -4.63 1.35
C VAL A 134 14.88 -4.65 1.06
N PRO A 135 15.57 -3.54 0.78
CA PRO A 135 17.00 -3.56 0.48
C PRO A 135 17.88 -4.14 1.59
N ARG A 136 17.38 -4.23 2.83
CA ARG A 136 18.11 -4.74 4.01
C ARG A 136 17.90 -6.24 4.26
N MET A 137 17.04 -6.89 3.49
CA MET A 137 16.63 -8.29 3.71
C MET A 137 17.56 -9.30 3.05
N SER A 138 17.37 -10.59 3.36
CA SER A 138 17.98 -11.66 2.57
C SER A 138 17.24 -11.87 1.24
N TYR A 139 17.95 -12.39 0.24
CA TYR A 139 17.40 -12.60 -1.12
C TYR A 139 16.08 -13.41 -1.13
N ASN A 140 15.99 -14.46 -0.32
CA ASN A 140 14.79 -15.30 -0.24
C ASN A 140 13.60 -14.58 0.41
N GLU A 141 13.86 -13.70 1.38
CA GLU A 141 12.82 -12.89 2.01
C GLU A 141 12.30 -11.82 1.03
N MET A 142 13.21 -11.18 0.29
CA MET A 142 12.85 -10.22 -0.76
C MET A 142 11.93 -10.87 -1.80
N ASP A 143 12.32 -12.02 -2.36
CA ASP A 143 11.54 -12.70 -3.40
C ASP A 143 10.12 -13.05 -2.91
N SER A 144 10.02 -13.65 -1.73
CA SER A 144 8.74 -14.05 -1.15
C SER A 144 7.84 -12.85 -0.85
N PHE A 145 8.40 -11.77 -0.30
CA PHE A 145 7.66 -10.57 0.05
C PHE A 145 7.24 -9.76 -1.19
N LEU A 146 8.16 -9.49 -2.12
CA LEU A 146 7.85 -8.75 -3.35
C LEU A 146 6.81 -9.49 -4.21
N SER A 147 6.92 -10.83 -4.30
CA SER A 147 5.89 -11.66 -4.96
C SER A 147 4.54 -11.57 -4.24
N TRP A 148 4.53 -11.47 -2.91
CA TRP A 148 3.32 -11.21 -2.14
C TRP A 148 2.76 -9.80 -2.40
N CYS A 149 3.58 -8.77 -2.56
CA CYS A 149 3.11 -7.42 -2.90
C CYS A 149 2.35 -7.37 -4.24
N VAL A 150 2.65 -8.25 -5.20
CA VAL A 150 1.83 -8.40 -6.43
C VAL A 150 0.40 -8.86 -6.11
N ARG A 151 0.21 -9.65 -5.05
CA ARG A 151 -1.12 -10.07 -4.56
C ARG A 151 -1.91 -8.92 -3.96
N VAL A 152 -1.22 -7.98 -3.32
CA VAL A 152 -1.80 -6.71 -2.85
C VAL A 152 -2.27 -5.87 -4.03
N LEU A 153 -1.43 -5.69 -5.06
CA LEU A 153 -1.83 -4.96 -6.27
C LEU A 153 -3.05 -5.57 -6.95
N ARG A 154 -3.10 -6.89 -7.06
CA ARG A 154 -4.28 -7.62 -7.57
C ARG A 154 -5.53 -7.32 -6.75
N ALA A 155 -5.42 -7.34 -5.41
CA ALA A 155 -6.56 -7.06 -4.53
C ALA A 155 -7.06 -5.61 -4.69
N LEU A 156 -6.15 -4.63 -4.71
CA LEU A 156 -6.49 -3.21 -4.90
C LEU A 156 -7.14 -2.96 -6.27
N VAL A 157 -6.58 -3.52 -7.34
CA VAL A 157 -7.14 -3.40 -8.70
C VAL A 157 -8.53 -4.05 -8.78
N ASN A 158 -8.71 -5.25 -8.20
CA ASN A 158 -10.02 -5.93 -8.18
C ASN A 158 -11.06 -5.15 -7.37
N ALA A 159 -10.64 -4.41 -6.35
CA ALA A 159 -11.49 -3.52 -5.56
C ALA A 159 -11.71 -2.13 -6.22
N ASN A 160 -11.25 -1.93 -7.46
CA ASN A 160 -11.26 -0.65 -8.19
C ASN A 160 -10.53 0.50 -7.48
N GLN A 161 -9.58 0.16 -6.59
CA GLN A 161 -8.78 1.12 -5.83
C GLN A 161 -7.53 1.53 -6.64
N PHE A 162 -7.73 2.12 -7.82
CA PHE A 162 -6.65 2.35 -8.78
C PHE A 162 -5.56 3.32 -8.29
N GLU A 163 -5.92 4.33 -7.49
CA GLU A 163 -4.95 5.28 -6.94
C GLU A 163 -4.06 4.63 -5.87
N SER A 164 -4.67 3.88 -4.95
CA SER A 164 -3.95 3.02 -3.99
C SER A 164 -3.06 2.00 -4.70
N ALA A 165 -3.55 1.38 -5.77
CA ALA A 165 -2.78 0.44 -6.56
C ALA A 165 -1.59 1.12 -7.26
N GLU A 166 -1.78 2.30 -7.85
CA GLU A 166 -0.73 3.07 -8.51
C GLU A 166 0.38 3.47 -7.55
N ARG A 167 0.03 3.91 -6.33
CA ARG A 167 1.01 4.24 -5.27
C ARG A 167 1.86 3.02 -4.90
N VAL A 168 1.21 1.92 -4.51
CA VAL A 168 1.91 0.69 -4.12
C VAL A 168 2.72 0.12 -5.29
N ALA A 169 2.21 0.23 -6.51
CA ALA A 169 2.92 -0.23 -7.70
C ALA A 169 4.17 0.59 -7.96
N THR A 170 4.13 1.91 -7.75
CA THR A 170 5.29 2.80 -7.90
C THR A 170 6.42 2.33 -6.97
N ASP A 171 6.10 2.13 -5.68
CA ASP A 171 7.09 1.68 -4.70
C ASP A 171 7.59 0.26 -5.00
N LEU A 172 6.67 -0.65 -5.36
CA LEU A 172 7.01 -2.05 -5.66
C LEU A 172 7.91 -2.17 -6.89
N PHE A 173 7.58 -1.45 -7.98
CA PHE A 173 8.33 -1.52 -9.23
C PHE A 173 9.71 -0.90 -9.06
N GLY A 174 9.79 0.27 -8.41
CA GLY A 174 11.06 0.92 -8.08
C GLY A 174 11.93 0.03 -7.19
N THR A 175 11.36 -0.55 -6.13
CA THR A 175 12.08 -1.47 -5.24
C THR A 175 12.57 -2.71 -5.98
N THR A 176 11.70 -3.36 -6.75
CA THR A 176 12.04 -4.59 -7.50
C THR A 176 13.19 -4.35 -8.50
N ALA A 177 13.15 -3.21 -9.20
CA ALA A 177 14.23 -2.80 -10.10
C ALA A 177 15.52 -2.46 -9.32
N GLY A 178 15.41 -1.73 -8.21
CA GLY A 178 16.55 -1.32 -7.40
C GLY A 178 17.31 -2.47 -6.71
N VAL A 179 16.64 -3.59 -6.42
CA VAL A 179 17.27 -4.79 -5.84
C VAL A 179 17.55 -5.91 -6.87
N ASP A 180 17.35 -5.65 -8.17
CA ASP A 180 17.59 -6.59 -9.27
C ASP A 180 16.93 -7.98 -9.09
N GLN A 181 15.70 -8.01 -8.54
CA GLN A 181 14.99 -9.26 -8.25
C GLN A 181 14.21 -9.78 -9.47
N PHE A 182 14.75 -10.82 -10.13
CA PHE A 182 14.18 -11.34 -11.38
C PHE A 182 12.88 -12.13 -11.23
N ALA A 183 12.71 -12.92 -10.16
CA ALA A 183 11.51 -13.72 -9.96
C ALA A 183 10.25 -12.84 -9.67
N PRO A 184 10.32 -11.82 -8.79
CA PRO A 184 9.25 -10.85 -8.63
C PRO A 184 9.01 -10.03 -9.91
N ALA A 185 10.06 -9.62 -10.62
CA ALA A 185 9.92 -8.91 -11.90
C ALA A 185 9.14 -9.74 -12.95
N ARG A 186 9.40 -11.05 -13.03
CA ARG A 186 8.63 -11.95 -13.89
C ARG A 186 7.16 -12.02 -13.45
N THR A 187 6.92 -12.18 -12.15
CA THR A 187 5.56 -12.26 -11.57
C THR A 187 4.76 -10.98 -11.85
N ILE A 188 5.40 -9.82 -11.76
CA ILE A 188 4.83 -8.52 -12.12
C ILE A 188 4.45 -8.50 -13.60
N LEU A 189 5.39 -8.84 -14.51
CA LEU A 189 5.13 -8.79 -15.95
C LEU A 189 4.02 -9.77 -16.38
N GLU A 190 4.01 -10.99 -15.84
CA GLU A 190 2.94 -11.97 -16.09
C GLU A 190 1.58 -11.44 -15.65
N TRP A 191 1.53 -10.69 -14.56
CA TRP A 191 0.29 -10.05 -14.10
C TRP A 191 -0.12 -8.87 -14.98
N LEU A 192 0.81 -7.98 -15.34
CA LEU A 192 0.56 -6.84 -16.24
C LEU A 192 0.03 -7.29 -17.61
N ALA A 193 0.47 -8.45 -18.10
CA ALA A 193 -0.02 -9.07 -19.33
C ALA A 193 -1.51 -9.43 -19.32
N GLY A 194 -2.16 -9.46 -18.15
CA GLY A 194 -3.60 -9.67 -18.01
C GLY A 194 -4.42 -8.40 -17.81
N LEU A 195 -3.80 -7.22 -17.66
CA LEU A 195 -4.50 -5.98 -17.33
C LEU A 195 -4.98 -5.22 -18.57
N SER A 196 -6.14 -4.56 -18.44
CA SER A 196 -6.70 -3.69 -19.49
C SER A 196 -7.37 -2.46 -18.90
N GLY A 197 -7.64 -1.46 -19.75
CA GLY A 197 -8.32 -0.22 -19.37
C GLY A 197 -7.59 0.55 -18.24
N ARG A 198 -8.36 1.10 -17.31
CA ARG A 198 -7.86 1.97 -16.22
C ARG A 198 -6.77 1.33 -15.35
N ALA A 199 -6.84 0.01 -15.14
CA ALA A 199 -5.81 -0.71 -14.39
C ALA A 199 -4.47 -0.71 -15.14
N SER A 200 -4.50 -0.91 -16.45
CA SER A 200 -3.31 -0.87 -17.30
C SER A 200 -2.69 0.53 -17.32
N GLU A 201 -3.51 1.57 -17.48
CA GLU A 201 -3.04 2.97 -17.47
C GLU A 201 -2.41 3.37 -16.12
N ALA A 202 -2.98 2.91 -15.01
CA ALA A 202 -2.43 3.16 -13.67
C ALA A 202 -1.07 2.47 -13.47
N MET A 203 -0.92 1.22 -13.91
CA MET A 203 0.36 0.51 -13.80
C MET A 203 1.43 1.09 -14.73
N GLU A 204 1.04 1.59 -15.90
CA GLU A 204 1.95 2.30 -16.79
C GLU A 204 2.48 3.58 -16.17
N ARG A 205 1.61 4.40 -15.57
CA ARG A 205 2.06 5.58 -14.81
C ARG A 205 3.01 5.19 -13.68
N ALA A 206 2.69 4.14 -12.92
CA ALA A 206 3.56 3.66 -11.85
C ALA A 206 4.96 3.24 -12.36
N LEU A 207 5.06 2.58 -13.52
CA LEU A 207 6.36 2.22 -14.13
C LEU A 207 7.20 3.45 -14.49
N HIS A 208 6.56 4.51 -15.00
CA HIS A 208 7.24 5.77 -15.30
C HIS A 208 7.62 6.55 -14.03
N SER A 209 6.70 6.68 -13.07
CA SER A 209 6.91 7.41 -11.82
C SER A 209 7.98 6.77 -10.94
N SER A 210 8.18 5.45 -11.04
CA SER A 210 9.23 4.72 -10.33
C SER A 210 10.56 4.66 -11.07
N GLU A 211 10.66 5.29 -12.25
CA GLU A 211 11.84 5.23 -13.14
C GLU A 211 12.28 3.79 -13.48
N SER A 212 11.36 2.83 -13.38
CA SER A 212 11.66 1.39 -13.54
C SER A 212 11.35 0.86 -14.93
N TRP A 213 10.84 1.71 -15.83
CA TRP A 213 10.43 1.35 -17.19
C TRP A 213 11.50 0.54 -17.93
N ASP A 214 12.74 1.01 -17.96
CA ASP A 214 13.84 0.37 -18.71
C ASP A 214 14.17 -1.02 -18.18
N PHE A 215 14.14 -1.19 -16.85
CA PHE A 215 14.35 -2.48 -16.21
C PHE A 215 13.26 -3.48 -16.63
N PHE A 216 11.99 -3.07 -16.56
CA PHE A 216 10.87 -3.93 -16.95
C PHE A 216 10.80 -4.17 -18.46
N GLN A 217 11.19 -3.19 -19.29
CA GLN A 217 11.32 -3.35 -20.74
C GLN A 217 12.36 -4.43 -21.10
N GLN A 218 13.55 -4.38 -20.48
CA GLN A 218 14.59 -5.38 -20.71
C GLN A 218 14.13 -6.78 -20.31
N ASN A 219 13.46 -6.90 -19.15
CA ASN A 219 12.90 -8.17 -18.69
C ASN A 219 11.75 -8.67 -19.59
N ALA A 220 10.87 -7.78 -20.05
CA ALA A 220 9.78 -8.12 -20.96
C ALA A 220 10.29 -8.69 -22.29
N ARG A 221 11.33 -8.08 -22.88
CA ARG A 221 11.96 -8.56 -24.12
C ARG A 221 12.58 -9.95 -23.97
N ARG A 222 13.11 -10.29 -22.79
CA ARG A 222 13.68 -11.62 -22.51
C ARG A 222 12.60 -12.69 -22.34
N ASN A 223 11.50 -12.32 -21.68
CA ASN A 223 10.50 -13.27 -21.19
C ASN A 223 9.29 -13.47 -22.13
N PHE A 224 8.95 -12.49 -22.98
CA PHE A 224 7.78 -12.55 -23.87
C PHE A 224 8.21 -12.51 -25.34
N ARG A 225 8.12 -13.66 -26.03
CA ARG A 225 8.53 -13.80 -27.44
C ARG A 225 7.38 -13.70 -28.44
N SER A 226 6.13 -14.00 -28.05
CA SER A 226 4.96 -13.88 -28.93
C SER A 226 3.63 -13.90 -28.15
N SER A 227 2.72 -12.97 -28.49
CA SER A 227 1.24 -13.08 -28.41
C SER A 227 0.50 -13.09 -27.05
N THR A 228 0.96 -12.37 -26.04
CA THR A 228 0.07 -12.01 -24.91
C THR A 228 0.13 -10.50 -24.73
N ASP A 229 -0.54 -9.81 -25.65
CA ASP A 229 -0.35 -8.36 -25.81
C ASP A 229 -1.61 -7.64 -25.32
N THR A 230 -1.69 -7.44 -24.00
CA THR A 230 -2.30 -6.19 -23.53
C THR A 230 -1.46 -5.03 -24.05
N GLU A 231 -2.10 -3.89 -24.30
CA GLU A 231 -1.45 -2.72 -24.91
C GLU A 231 -0.17 -2.28 -24.17
N LEU A 232 -0.16 -2.43 -22.84
CA LEU A 232 0.99 -2.15 -21.99
C LEU A 232 2.18 -3.09 -22.24
N ILE A 233 1.96 -4.40 -22.37
CA ILE A 233 3.07 -5.34 -22.67
C ILE A 233 3.62 -5.08 -24.07
N ALA A 234 2.77 -4.73 -25.04
CA ALA A 234 3.22 -4.34 -26.36
C ALA A 234 4.13 -3.11 -26.29
N ARG A 235 3.76 -2.07 -25.53
CA ARG A 235 4.61 -0.88 -25.30
C ARG A 235 5.91 -1.21 -24.59
N LEU A 236 5.88 -2.01 -23.52
CA LEU A 236 7.08 -2.43 -22.79
C LEU A 236 8.07 -3.23 -23.65
N ARG A 237 7.64 -3.80 -24.78
CA ARG A 237 8.55 -4.50 -25.70
C ARG A 237 9.16 -3.58 -26.76
N GLN A 238 8.50 -2.48 -27.10
CA GLN A 238 8.95 -1.52 -28.12
C GLN A 238 10.22 -0.78 -27.68
N SER A 239 11.00 -0.26 -28.62
CA SER A 239 12.27 0.46 -28.38
C SER A 239 12.10 1.95 -28.35
#